data_AF-A0A2V8JF68-F1
#
_entry.id   AF-A0A2V8JF68-F1
#
_cell.length_a   1.000
_cell.length_b   1.000
_cell.length_c   1.000
_cell.angle_alpha   90.00
_cell.angle_beta   90.00
_cell.angle_gamma   90.00
#
_symmetry.space_group_name_H-M   'P 1'
#
loop_
_entity.id
_entity.type
_entity.pdbx_description
1 polymer ?
#
loop_
_entity_poly.entity_id
_entity_poly.type
_entity_poly.pdbx_seq_one_letter_code
_entity_poly.pdbx_strand_id
1 'polypeptide(L)'
;MISNLDRYKTDLKVLIDLGGSMDADLTLRYFKDQGTLKKEDEPAAEKLYGTFERDYQRWYSEAYAVIRQLMPDRLIEFEHLYKGDGKRREINATTYNVQDWLNGVGAGVNRYTGEKPYDDFAIVCMRFRTQLSILQTIGARFESSLFDIRQMVQADLFDCELNAARELLKQGFARGAGAIAGVVLEKHLDQVAANHNISVRKKHPAISDYNDLLKNNKVFDVPTWRQIQRFGTIRNLCDRNKGAEPTPQEVEELVSGVEKVTKSIF
;
A
#
# COMPACT_ATOMS: atom_id res chain seq x y z
N MET A 1 16.84 6.95 14.54
CA MET A 1 15.99 7.36 13.40
C MET A 1 14.88 6.34 13.31
N ILE A 2 13.62 6.78 13.39
CA ILE A 2 12.45 5.91 13.20
C ILE A 2 12.47 5.46 11.74
N SER A 3 12.42 4.15 11.47
CA SER A 3 12.39 3.68 10.09
C SER A 3 11.08 4.13 9.42
N ASN A 4 11.06 4.26 8.09
CA ASN A 4 9.82 4.59 7.37
C ASN A 4 8.70 3.59 7.70
N LEU A 5 9.05 2.33 7.97
CA LEU A 5 8.13 1.27 8.39
C LEU A 5 7.50 1.53 9.76
N ASP A 6 8.28 1.98 10.76
CA ASP A 6 7.77 2.34 12.09
C ASP A 6 6.80 3.53 12.03
N ARG A 7 7.07 4.48 11.13
CA ARG A 7 6.15 5.59 10.85
C ARG A 7 4.83 5.07 10.27
N TYR A 8 4.88 4.20 9.27
CA TYR A 8 3.66 3.60 8.70
C TYR A 8 2.87 2.76 9.72
N LYS A 9 3.54 2.01 10.59
CA LYS A 9 2.89 1.29 11.70
C LYS A 9 2.16 2.25 12.64
N THR A 10 2.80 3.37 12.98
CA THR A 10 2.22 4.40 13.85
C THR A 10 1.00 5.05 13.20
N ASP A 11 1.13 5.46 11.93
CA ASP A 11 0.04 6.09 11.18
C ASP A 11 -1.15 5.13 11.00
N LEU A 12 -0.90 3.85 10.70
CA LEU A 12 -1.93 2.82 10.62
C LEU A 12 -2.64 2.63 11.96
N LYS A 13 -1.91 2.63 13.07
CA LYS A 13 -2.50 2.51 14.41
C LYS A 13 -3.44 3.67 14.71
N VAL A 14 -3.02 4.90 14.43
CA VAL A 14 -3.87 6.10 14.59
C VAL A 14 -5.16 5.97 13.77
N LEU A 15 -5.06 5.44 12.55
CA LEU A 15 -6.22 5.25 11.68
C LEU A 15 -7.17 4.14 12.16
N ILE A 16 -6.64 3.05 12.72
CA ILE A 16 -7.42 1.99 13.36
C ILE A 16 -8.12 2.52 14.62
N ASP A 17 -7.41 3.27 15.45
CA ASP A 17 -7.95 3.86 16.68
C ASP A 17 -9.08 4.87 16.36
N LEU A 18 -8.92 5.67 15.31
CA LEU A 18 -9.96 6.56 14.80
C LEU A 18 -11.21 5.75 14.39
N GLY A 19 -11.02 4.67 13.63
CA GLY A 19 -12.11 3.76 13.26
C GLY A 19 -12.79 3.12 14.47
N GLY A 20 -12.01 2.74 15.50
CA GLY A 20 -12.53 2.21 16.76
C GLY A 20 -13.36 3.22 17.54
N SER A 21 -12.98 4.50 17.53
CA SER A 21 -13.78 5.56 18.18
C SER A 21 -15.14 5.77 17.50
N MET A 22 -15.19 5.63 16.17
CA MET A 22 -16.43 5.69 15.40
C MET A 22 -17.30 4.44 15.62
N ASP A 23 -16.69 3.25 15.75
CA ASP A 23 -17.43 2.02 16.06
C ASP A 23 -18.00 2.06 17.48
N ALA A 24 -17.26 2.64 18.43
CA ALA A 24 -17.72 2.86 19.80
C ALA A 24 -18.93 3.80 19.84
N ASP A 25 -18.92 4.90 19.08
CA ASP A 25 -20.08 5.80 18.92
C ASP A 25 -21.32 5.03 18.43
N LEU A 26 -21.21 4.31 17.32
CA LEU A 26 -22.31 3.50 16.80
C LEU A 26 -22.81 2.45 17.81
N THR A 27 -21.90 1.80 18.53
CA THR A 27 -22.22 0.79 19.54
C THR A 27 -22.96 1.39 20.74
N LEU A 28 -22.53 2.54 21.22
CA LEU A 28 -23.18 3.23 22.34
C LEU A 28 -24.56 3.76 21.96
N ARG A 29 -24.72 4.26 20.73
CA ARG A 29 -26.05 4.63 20.19
C ARG A 29 -26.98 3.42 20.11
N TYR A 30 -26.50 2.26 19.67
CA TYR A 30 -27.28 1.02 19.65
C TYR A 30 -27.80 0.66 21.04
N PHE A 31 -26.93 0.65 22.05
CA PHE A 31 -27.34 0.34 23.42
C PHE A 31 -28.30 1.37 24.01
N LYS A 32 -28.15 2.66 23.64
CA LYS A 32 -29.07 3.71 24.05
C LYS A 32 -30.46 3.51 23.46
N ASP A 33 -30.54 3.16 22.18
CA ASP A 33 -31.80 2.91 21.47
C ASP A 33 -32.54 1.68 22.01
N GLN A 34 -31.79 0.63 22.36
CA GLN A 34 -32.32 -0.58 23.01
C GLN A 34 -32.66 -0.40 24.50
N GLY A 35 -32.33 0.75 25.10
CA GLY A 35 -32.51 1.00 26.54
C GLY A 35 -31.60 0.16 27.45
N THR A 36 -30.54 -0.44 26.90
CA THR A 36 -29.59 -1.31 27.63
C THR A 36 -28.27 -0.61 27.95
N LEU A 37 -28.16 0.70 27.70
CA LEU A 37 -26.97 1.48 28.04
C LEU A 37 -26.78 1.54 29.56
N LYS A 38 -25.59 1.24 30.04
CA LYS A 38 -25.26 1.35 31.45
C LYS A 38 -24.96 2.81 31.82
N LYS A 39 -25.30 3.22 33.03
CA LYS A 39 -25.03 4.59 33.54
C LYS A 39 -23.54 4.97 33.50
N GLU A 40 -22.65 4.00 33.68
CA GLU A 40 -21.20 4.21 33.58
C GLU A 40 -20.72 4.62 32.19
N ASP A 41 -21.47 4.25 31.14
CA ASP A 41 -21.14 4.51 29.75
C ASP A 41 -21.82 5.79 29.20
N GLU A 42 -22.73 6.42 29.97
CA GLU A 42 -23.42 7.66 29.57
C GLU A 42 -22.45 8.81 29.21
N PRO A 43 -21.42 9.12 30.01
CA PRO A 43 -20.48 10.19 29.67
C PRO A 43 -19.69 9.90 28.39
N ALA A 44 -19.37 8.62 28.14
CA ALA A 44 -18.69 8.20 26.92
C ALA A 44 -19.62 8.32 25.71
N ALA A 45 -20.89 7.94 25.86
CA ALA A 45 -21.91 8.05 24.82
C ALA A 45 -22.14 9.52 24.41
N GLU A 46 -22.21 10.45 25.37
CA GLU A 46 -22.33 11.88 25.07
C GLU A 46 -21.09 12.44 24.36
N LYS A 47 -19.89 12.06 24.81
CA LYS A 47 -18.63 12.54 24.23
C LYS A 47 -18.41 12.05 22.81
N LEU A 48 -18.79 10.80 22.53
CA LEU A 48 -18.56 10.15 21.25
C LEU A 48 -19.71 10.37 20.26
N TYR A 49 -20.85 10.86 20.70
CA TYR A 49 -21.99 11.10 19.83
C TYR A 49 -21.62 11.98 18.63
N GLY A 50 -21.90 11.49 17.43
CA GLY A 50 -21.65 12.19 16.16
C GLY A 50 -20.24 11.98 15.58
N THR A 51 -19.34 11.22 16.24
CA THR A 51 -17.98 11.01 15.73
C THR A 51 -17.99 10.22 14.42
N PHE A 52 -18.90 9.25 14.26
CA PHE A 52 -19.04 8.47 13.04
C PHE A 52 -19.26 9.38 11.83
N GLU A 53 -20.30 10.19 11.80
CA GLU A 53 -20.61 11.05 10.65
C GLU A 53 -19.54 12.14 10.44
N ARG A 54 -18.95 12.65 11.52
CA ARG A 54 -17.92 13.70 11.47
C ARG A 54 -16.62 13.20 10.83
N ASP A 55 -16.15 12.02 11.23
CA ASP A 55 -14.79 11.57 10.93
C ASP A 55 -14.76 10.55 9.78
N TYR A 56 -15.90 9.95 9.39
CA TYR A 56 -15.95 8.87 8.40
C TYR A 56 -15.29 9.24 7.08
N GLN A 57 -15.57 10.42 6.52
CA GLN A 57 -15.04 10.80 5.19
C GLN A 57 -13.51 10.93 5.20
N ARG A 58 -12.95 11.46 6.29
CA ARG A 58 -11.50 11.54 6.49
C ARG A 58 -10.92 10.13 6.64
N TRP A 59 -11.49 9.34 7.55
CA TRP A 59 -11.04 7.98 7.80
C TRP A 59 -11.10 7.10 6.55
N TYR A 60 -12.20 7.16 5.80
CA TYR A 60 -12.40 6.39 4.58
C TYR A 60 -11.34 6.73 3.52
N SER A 61 -11.03 8.02 3.35
CA SER A 61 -10.02 8.47 2.38
C SER A 61 -8.62 7.95 2.71
N GLU A 62 -8.23 8.03 3.98
CA GLU A 62 -6.94 7.53 4.47
C GLU A 62 -6.90 5.99 4.40
N ALA A 63 -7.95 5.30 4.86
CA ALA A 63 -8.05 3.84 4.83
C ALA A 63 -8.05 3.28 3.41
N TYR A 64 -8.74 3.93 2.49
CA TYR A 64 -8.78 3.56 1.09
C TYR A 64 -7.38 3.59 0.46
N ALA A 65 -6.59 4.64 0.72
CA ALA A 65 -5.22 4.75 0.21
C ALA A 65 -4.33 3.61 0.74
N VAL A 66 -4.44 3.32 2.04
CA VAL A 66 -3.69 2.23 2.70
C VAL A 66 -4.07 0.86 2.12
N ILE A 67 -5.37 0.57 2.01
CA ILE A 67 -5.87 -0.70 1.46
C ILE A 67 -5.45 -0.84 0.00
N ARG A 68 -5.54 0.22 -0.80
CA ARG A 68 -5.10 0.20 -2.21
C ARG A 68 -3.63 -0.17 -2.35
N GLN A 69 -2.78 0.30 -1.43
CA GLN A 69 -1.34 0.07 -1.50
C GLN A 69 -0.95 -1.31 -0.93
N LEU A 70 -1.58 -1.74 0.17
CA LEU A 70 -1.13 -2.90 0.95
C LEU A 70 -2.02 -4.13 0.81
N MET A 71 -3.27 -3.97 0.38
CA MET A 71 -4.23 -5.06 0.22
C MET A 71 -5.21 -4.80 -0.95
N PRO A 72 -4.70 -4.60 -2.18
CA PRO A 72 -5.53 -4.24 -3.34
C PRO A 72 -6.63 -5.27 -3.63
N ASP A 73 -6.41 -6.54 -3.29
CA ASP A 73 -7.38 -7.62 -3.48
C ASP A 73 -8.68 -7.42 -2.66
N ARG A 74 -8.62 -6.67 -1.55
CA ARG A 74 -9.79 -6.33 -0.70
C ARG A 74 -10.38 -4.95 -1.02
N LEU A 75 -9.77 -4.19 -1.94
CA LEU A 75 -10.19 -2.82 -2.24
C LEU A 75 -11.62 -2.77 -2.80
N ILE A 76 -11.97 -3.70 -3.69
CA ILE A 76 -13.31 -3.76 -4.30
C ILE A 76 -14.38 -4.01 -3.23
N GLU A 77 -14.12 -4.93 -2.30
CA GLU A 77 -15.02 -5.21 -1.19
C GLU A 77 -15.17 -3.98 -0.28
N PHE A 78 -14.06 -3.33 0.05
CA PHE A 78 -14.06 -2.11 0.87
C PHE A 78 -14.89 -0.98 0.26
N GLU A 79 -14.75 -0.75 -1.06
CA GLU A 79 -15.56 0.22 -1.79
C GLU A 79 -17.04 -0.17 -1.85
N HIS A 80 -17.30 -1.46 -2.08
CA HIS A 80 -18.67 -1.97 -2.19
C HIS A 80 -19.47 -1.75 -0.90
N LEU A 81 -18.82 -1.87 0.26
CA LEU A 81 -19.46 -1.59 1.56
C LEU A 81 -19.88 -0.11 1.71
N TYR A 82 -19.18 0.81 1.05
CA TYR A 82 -19.50 2.24 1.06
C TYR A 82 -20.61 2.60 0.06
N LYS A 83 -20.41 2.28 -1.22
CA LYS A 83 -21.25 2.78 -2.33
C LYS A 83 -22.07 1.70 -3.07
N GLY A 84 -21.87 0.42 -2.74
CA GLY A 84 -22.45 -0.69 -3.47
C GLY A 84 -21.88 -0.83 -4.89
N ASP A 85 -22.68 -1.41 -5.79
CA ASP A 85 -22.32 -1.65 -7.19
C ASP A 85 -22.70 -0.49 -8.14
N GLY A 86 -23.40 0.53 -7.64
CA GLY A 86 -23.91 1.66 -8.41
C GLY A 86 -25.02 1.33 -9.42
N LYS A 87 -25.54 0.09 -9.43
CA LYS A 87 -26.54 -0.40 -10.41
C LYS A 87 -27.90 -0.71 -9.79
N ARG A 88 -28.06 -0.43 -8.50
CA ARG A 88 -29.33 -0.66 -7.78
C ARG A 88 -30.48 0.14 -8.39
N ARG A 89 -31.64 -0.52 -8.52
CA ARG A 89 -32.90 0.10 -8.95
C ARG A 89 -33.69 0.64 -7.75
N GLU A 90 -33.55 -0.01 -6.59
CA GLU A 90 -34.26 0.30 -5.36
C GLU A 90 -33.34 0.14 -4.15
N ILE A 91 -33.65 0.87 -3.07
CA ILE A 91 -32.96 0.78 -1.79
C ILE A 91 -33.76 -0.18 -0.89
N ASN A 92 -33.11 -1.26 -0.47
CA ASN A 92 -33.65 -2.26 0.44
C ASN A 92 -32.53 -2.76 1.38
N ALA A 93 -32.86 -3.70 2.27
CA ALA A 93 -31.91 -4.23 3.26
C ALA A 93 -30.57 -4.73 2.67
N THR A 94 -30.57 -5.24 1.43
CA THR A 94 -29.38 -5.77 0.76
C THR A 94 -28.59 -4.71 0.00
N THR A 95 -29.27 -3.66 -0.48
CA THR A 95 -28.68 -2.60 -1.32
C THR A 95 -28.41 -1.30 -0.57
N TYR A 96 -28.78 -1.23 0.72
CA TYR A 96 -28.49 -0.13 1.62
C TYR A 96 -27.02 -0.18 2.07
N ASN A 97 -26.27 0.91 1.86
CA ASN A 97 -24.84 1.01 2.12
C ASN A 97 -24.50 2.22 3.02
N VAL A 98 -23.25 2.33 3.45
CA VAL A 98 -22.82 3.41 4.35
C VAL A 98 -23.03 4.80 3.74
N GLN A 99 -22.85 4.95 2.42
CA GLN A 99 -23.10 6.21 1.73
C GLN A 99 -24.56 6.71 1.89
N ASP A 100 -25.54 5.80 1.95
CA ASP A 100 -26.95 6.19 2.09
C ASP A 100 -27.20 6.86 3.43
N TRP A 101 -26.69 6.24 4.50
CA TRP A 101 -26.75 6.80 5.85
C TRP A 101 -26.11 8.17 5.94
N LEU A 102 -24.89 8.32 5.40
CA LEU A 102 -24.17 9.59 5.42
C LEU A 102 -24.85 10.69 4.60
N ASN A 103 -25.67 10.31 3.62
CA ASN A 103 -26.51 11.23 2.85
C ASN A 103 -27.88 11.48 3.51
N GLY A 104 -28.14 10.93 4.69
CA GLY A 104 -29.40 11.08 5.42
C GLY A 104 -30.56 10.26 4.85
N VAL A 105 -30.28 9.25 4.02
CA VAL A 105 -31.30 8.34 3.50
C VAL A 105 -31.56 7.25 4.53
N GLY A 106 -32.77 7.20 5.09
CA GLY A 106 -33.19 6.15 6.03
C GLY A 106 -34.24 5.21 5.44
N ALA A 107 -34.46 4.08 6.10
CA ALA A 107 -35.57 3.19 5.79
C ALA A 107 -36.90 3.92 6.06
N GLY A 108 -37.73 4.07 5.02
CA GLY A 108 -39.05 4.67 5.16
C GLY A 108 -39.94 3.85 6.10
N VAL A 109 -40.67 4.52 6.98
CA VAL A 109 -41.62 3.85 7.88
C VAL A 109 -42.92 3.50 7.15
N ASN A 110 -43.46 2.32 7.43
CA ASN A 110 -44.78 1.93 6.96
C ASN A 110 -45.84 2.84 7.59
N ARG A 111 -46.66 3.50 6.75
CA ARG A 111 -47.67 4.47 7.21
C ARG A 111 -48.75 3.86 8.11
N TYR A 112 -48.94 2.53 8.06
CA TYR A 112 -49.98 1.84 8.81
C TYR A 112 -49.46 1.21 10.11
N THR A 113 -48.26 0.63 10.09
CA THR A 113 -47.69 -0.05 11.27
C THR A 113 -46.67 0.80 12.03
N GLY A 114 -46.14 1.87 11.42
CA GLY A 114 -45.05 2.67 11.97
C GLY A 114 -43.69 1.99 11.96
N GLU A 115 -43.61 0.73 11.52
CA GLU A 115 -42.39 -0.07 11.51
C GLU A 115 -41.53 0.21 10.28
N LYS A 116 -40.21 0.11 10.46
CA LYS A 116 -39.26 0.11 9.35
C LYS A 116 -39.23 -1.27 8.68
N PRO A 117 -39.12 -1.35 7.34
CA PRO A 117 -38.99 -2.61 6.63
C PRO A 117 -37.67 -3.34 6.92
N TYR A 118 -36.65 -2.61 7.40
CA TYR A 118 -35.37 -3.14 7.83
C TYR A 118 -34.69 -2.14 8.77
N ASP A 119 -33.74 -2.65 9.57
CA ASP A 119 -32.90 -1.84 10.45
C ASP A 119 -31.71 -1.26 9.66
N ASP A 120 -31.90 -0.04 9.18
CA ASP A 120 -30.88 0.73 8.46
C ASP A 120 -29.63 1.00 9.31
N PHE A 121 -29.81 1.22 10.62
CA PHE A 121 -28.70 1.46 11.54
C PHE A 121 -27.85 0.21 11.74
N ALA A 122 -28.45 -0.95 11.98
CA ALA A 122 -27.72 -2.21 12.11
C ALA A 122 -26.92 -2.55 10.84
N ILE A 123 -27.48 -2.30 9.65
CA ILE A 123 -26.78 -2.53 8.38
C ILE A 123 -25.53 -1.64 8.28
N VAL A 124 -25.62 -0.36 8.64
CA VAL A 124 -24.49 0.58 8.59
C VAL A 124 -23.40 0.15 9.57
N CYS A 125 -23.79 -0.20 10.80
CA CYS A 125 -22.87 -0.74 11.81
C CYS A 125 -22.13 -1.97 11.28
N MET A 126 -22.83 -2.94 10.71
CA MET A 126 -22.22 -4.16 10.17
C MET A 126 -21.25 -3.86 9.01
N ARG A 127 -21.65 -2.99 8.06
CA ARG A 127 -20.80 -2.65 6.91
C ARG A 127 -19.57 -1.88 7.32
N PHE A 128 -19.71 -0.88 8.19
CA PHE A 128 -18.58 -0.11 8.70
C PHE A 128 -17.63 -0.99 9.52
N ARG A 129 -18.14 -1.86 10.40
CA ARG A 129 -17.30 -2.83 11.14
C ARG A 129 -16.52 -3.73 10.19
N THR A 130 -17.14 -4.18 9.09
CA THR A 130 -16.45 -4.96 8.07
C THR A 130 -15.32 -4.16 7.41
N GLN A 131 -15.55 -2.90 7.06
CA GLN A 131 -14.51 -2.00 6.54
C GLN A 131 -13.36 -1.82 7.56
N LEU A 132 -13.69 -1.64 8.84
CA LEU A 132 -12.70 -1.52 9.91
C LEU A 132 -11.90 -2.82 10.09
N SER A 133 -12.56 -3.98 10.04
CA SER A 133 -11.87 -5.28 10.10
C SER A 133 -10.93 -5.50 8.93
N ILE A 134 -11.31 -5.10 7.71
CA ILE A 134 -10.40 -5.13 6.54
C ILE A 134 -9.14 -4.30 6.85
N LEU A 135 -9.31 -3.07 7.36
CA LEU A 135 -8.18 -2.23 7.75
C LEU A 135 -7.32 -2.88 8.85
N GLN A 136 -7.92 -3.46 9.88
CA GLN A 136 -7.22 -4.14 10.98
C GLN A 136 -6.36 -5.32 10.50
N THR A 137 -6.80 -6.05 9.46
CA THR A 137 -6.01 -7.17 8.90
C THR A 137 -4.70 -6.71 8.25
N ILE A 138 -4.60 -5.43 7.85
CA ILE A 138 -3.34 -4.85 7.38
C ILE A 138 -2.33 -4.76 8.53
N GLY A 139 -2.77 -4.45 9.75
CA GLY A 139 -1.92 -4.44 10.94
C GLY A 139 -1.24 -5.79 11.15
N ALA A 140 -1.99 -6.89 10.99
CA ALA A 140 -1.44 -8.24 11.09
C ALA A 140 -0.41 -8.56 9.98
N ARG A 141 -0.49 -7.93 8.79
CA ARG A 141 0.52 -8.12 7.73
C ARG A 141 1.87 -7.55 8.12
N PHE A 142 1.91 -6.42 8.83
CA PHE A 142 3.15 -5.80 9.30
C PHE A 142 3.85 -6.57 10.42
N GLU A 143 3.14 -7.47 11.10
CA GLU A 143 3.68 -8.40 12.10
C GLU A 143 3.89 -9.81 11.51
N SER A 144 3.40 -10.06 10.30
CA SER A 144 3.45 -11.36 9.65
C SER A 144 4.72 -11.49 8.81
N SER A 145 5.48 -12.55 9.07
CA SER A 145 6.64 -12.96 8.27
C SER A 145 6.32 -13.11 6.78
N LEU A 146 5.07 -13.32 6.37
CA LEU A 146 4.64 -13.34 4.95
C LEU A 146 4.87 -12.02 4.20
N PHE A 147 4.80 -10.87 4.88
CA PHE A 147 5.10 -9.58 4.24
C PHE A 147 6.61 -9.47 3.98
N ASP A 148 7.41 -9.86 4.96
CA ASP A 148 8.87 -9.93 4.82
C ASP A 148 9.28 -10.97 3.76
N ILE A 149 8.56 -12.08 3.61
CA ILE A 149 8.92 -13.16 2.66
C ILE A 149 9.08 -12.64 1.23
N ARG A 150 8.22 -11.73 0.73
CA ARG A 150 8.37 -11.23 -0.65
C ARG A 150 9.64 -10.38 -0.81
N GLN A 151 9.92 -9.50 0.15
CA GLN A 151 11.10 -8.64 0.11
C GLN A 151 12.38 -9.46 0.36
N MET A 152 12.35 -10.41 1.30
CA MET A 152 13.45 -11.34 1.58
C MET A 152 13.74 -12.23 0.37
N VAL A 153 12.74 -12.88 -0.22
CA VAL A 153 12.94 -13.75 -1.41
C VAL A 153 13.47 -12.94 -2.60
N GLN A 154 13.03 -11.70 -2.77
CA GLN A 154 13.54 -10.83 -3.84
C GLN A 154 14.99 -10.40 -3.59
N ALA A 155 15.34 -10.07 -2.34
CA ALA A 155 16.72 -9.78 -1.94
C ALA A 155 17.61 -11.01 -2.12
N ASP A 156 17.16 -12.19 -1.70
CA ASP A 156 17.86 -13.46 -1.87
C ASP A 156 18.08 -13.77 -3.37
N LEU A 157 17.07 -13.52 -4.21
CA LEU A 157 17.20 -13.70 -5.66
C LEU A 157 18.23 -12.73 -6.25
N PHE A 158 18.23 -11.46 -5.85
CA PHE A 158 19.22 -10.48 -6.30
C PHE A 158 20.63 -10.84 -5.84
N ASP A 159 20.80 -11.30 -4.59
CA ASP A 159 22.09 -11.76 -4.08
C ASP A 159 22.57 -13.01 -4.84
N CYS A 160 21.68 -13.95 -5.18
CA CYS A 160 22.00 -15.09 -6.05
C CYS A 160 22.43 -14.65 -7.47
N GLU A 161 21.68 -13.74 -8.10
CA GLU A 161 22.02 -13.21 -9.44
C GLU A 161 23.37 -12.46 -9.41
N LEU A 162 23.63 -11.64 -8.38
CA LEU A 162 24.91 -10.94 -8.22
C LEU A 162 26.07 -11.90 -7.92
N ASN A 163 25.84 -12.96 -7.15
CA ASN A 163 26.84 -14.01 -6.92
C ASN A 163 27.18 -14.75 -8.23
N ALA A 164 26.18 -15.04 -9.07
CA ALA A 164 26.41 -15.60 -10.40
C ALA A 164 27.21 -14.63 -11.29
N ALA A 165 26.91 -13.33 -11.24
CA ALA A 165 27.67 -12.31 -11.95
C ALA A 165 29.14 -12.26 -11.50
N ARG A 166 29.42 -12.33 -10.20
CA ARG A 166 30.79 -12.41 -9.66
C ARG A 166 31.54 -13.64 -10.17
N GLU A 167 30.88 -14.79 -10.19
CA GLU A 167 31.52 -16.02 -10.66
C GLU A 167 31.84 -15.94 -12.16
N LEU A 168 30.91 -15.43 -12.98
CA LEU A 168 31.18 -15.17 -14.40
C LEU A 168 32.37 -14.23 -14.60
N LEU A 169 32.47 -13.18 -13.79
CA LEU A 169 33.59 -12.23 -13.88
C LEU A 169 34.93 -12.89 -13.53
N LYS A 170 34.98 -13.74 -12.49
CA LYS A 170 36.18 -14.51 -12.13
C LYS A 170 36.63 -15.44 -13.26
N GLN A 171 35.69 -16.02 -14.00
CA GLN A 171 35.97 -16.87 -15.16
C GLN A 171 36.30 -16.08 -16.44
N GLY A 172 36.34 -14.74 -16.39
CA GLY A 172 36.66 -13.87 -17.52
C GLY A 172 35.47 -13.49 -18.40
N PHE A 173 34.25 -13.88 -18.03
CA PHE A 173 33.01 -13.55 -18.77
C PHE A 173 32.46 -12.17 -18.35
N ALA A 174 33.25 -11.12 -18.57
CA ALA A 174 32.93 -9.75 -18.15
C ALA A 174 31.59 -9.24 -18.70
N ARG A 175 31.28 -9.49 -19.98
CA ARG A 175 29.99 -9.08 -20.58
C ARG A 175 28.79 -9.77 -19.92
N GLY A 176 28.90 -11.08 -19.68
CA GLY A 176 27.83 -11.85 -19.02
C GLY A 176 27.59 -11.38 -17.59
N ALA A 177 28.68 -11.13 -16.85
CA ALA A 177 28.60 -10.58 -15.50
C ALA A 177 27.91 -9.21 -15.47
N GLY A 178 28.31 -8.29 -16.37
CA GLY A 178 27.70 -6.96 -16.44
C GLY A 178 26.24 -6.96 -16.90
N ALA A 179 25.85 -7.90 -17.77
CA ALA A 179 24.46 -8.07 -18.18
C ALA A 179 23.57 -8.49 -16.99
N ILE A 180 24.01 -9.49 -16.20
CA ILE A 180 23.26 -9.95 -15.01
C ILE A 180 23.16 -8.84 -13.97
N ALA A 181 24.26 -8.17 -13.64
CA ALA A 181 24.24 -7.05 -12.69
C ALA A 181 23.34 -5.89 -13.17
N GLY A 182 23.31 -5.65 -14.48
CA GLY A 182 22.41 -4.70 -15.12
C GLY A 182 20.92 -5.03 -14.93
N VAL A 183 20.54 -6.29 -15.10
CA VAL A 183 19.17 -6.76 -14.88
C VAL A 183 18.76 -6.63 -13.42
N VAL A 184 19.65 -6.98 -12.48
CA VAL A 184 19.40 -6.80 -11.03
C VAL A 184 19.13 -5.33 -10.72
N LEU A 185 19.98 -4.42 -11.24
CA LEU A 185 19.81 -2.99 -11.04
C LEU A 185 18.48 -2.48 -11.60
N GLU A 186 18.11 -2.90 -12.81
CA GLU A 186 16.84 -2.51 -13.43
C GLU A 186 15.63 -2.97 -12.62
N LYS A 187 15.59 -4.24 -12.21
CA LYS A 187 14.52 -4.79 -11.36
C LYS A 187 14.43 -4.07 -10.02
N HIS A 188 15.57 -3.73 -9.42
CA HIS A 188 15.60 -2.99 -8.16
C HIS A 188 15.07 -1.56 -8.32
N LEU A 189 15.48 -0.82 -9.35
CA LEU A 189 14.98 0.53 -9.60
C LEU A 189 13.48 0.55 -9.94
N ASP A 190 12.99 -0.48 -10.63
CA ASP A 190 11.55 -0.67 -10.85
C ASP A 190 10.80 -0.87 -9.54
N GLN A 191 11.33 -1.72 -8.66
CA GLN A 191 10.75 -1.94 -7.34
C GLN A 191 10.73 -0.65 -6.50
N VAL A 192 11.82 0.12 -6.51
CA VAL A 192 11.87 1.42 -5.83
C VAL A 192 10.84 2.38 -6.44
N ALA A 193 10.73 2.45 -7.77
CA ALA A 193 9.71 3.30 -8.39
C ALA A 193 8.28 2.89 -7.97
N ALA A 194 8.00 1.58 -7.90
CA ALA A 194 6.72 1.05 -7.43
C ALA A 194 6.47 1.37 -5.95
N ASN A 195 7.47 1.22 -5.07
CA ASN A 195 7.37 1.54 -3.65
C ASN A 195 7.01 3.00 -3.40
N HIS A 196 7.51 3.91 -4.25
CA HIS A 196 7.25 5.36 -4.20
C HIS A 196 6.02 5.78 -5.02
N ASN A 197 5.21 4.83 -5.51
CA ASN A 197 4.02 5.08 -6.35
C ASN A 197 4.31 5.88 -7.64
N ILE A 198 5.51 5.77 -8.20
CA ILE A 198 5.92 6.48 -9.42
C ILE A 198 5.53 5.63 -10.64
N SER A 199 4.59 6.14 -11.44
CA SER A 199 4.13 5.44 -12.65
C SER A 199 5.08 5.62 -13.84
N VAL A 200 5.58 4.51 -14.37
CA VAL A 200 6.42 4.50 -15.57
C VAL A 200 5.55 4.41 -16.82
N ARG A 201 5.58 5.46 -17.66
CA ARG A 201 4.72 5.54 -18.87
C ARG A 201 5.25 4.70 -20.05
N LYS A 202 6.54 4.37 -20.04
CA LYS A 202 7.21 3.66 -21.14
C LYS A 202 6.97 2.16 -20.99
N LYS A 203 6.63 1.47 -22.08
CA LYS A 203 6.33 0.02 -22.07
C LYS A 203 7.54 -0.86 -21.75
N HIS A 204 8.73 -0.40 -22.15
CA HIS A 204 10.02 -1.05 -21.86
C HIS A 204 11.00 0.02 -21.36
N PRO A 205 10.92 0.39 -20.08
CA PRO A 205 11.85 1.33 -19.47
C PRO A 205 13.23 0.69 -19.31
N ALA A 206 14.26 1.50 -19.53
CA ALA A 206 15.65 1.15 -19.25
C ALA A 206 16.11 1.77 -17.93
N ILE A 207 17.26 1.34 -17.42
CA ILE A 207 17.92 1.89 -16.22
C ILE A 207 17.93 3.43 -16.23
N SER A 208 18.20 4.09 -17.36
CA SER A 208 18.19 5.56 -17.45
C SER A 208 16.82 6.18 -17.23
N ASP A 209 15.77 5.55 -17.76
CA ASP A 209 14.39 6.04 -17.59
C ASP A 209 14.00 5.98 -16.09
N TYR A 210 14.32 4.87 -15.42
CA TYR A 210 14.11 4.74 -13.97
C TYR A 210 14.95 5.74 -13.17
N ASN A 211 16.24 5.88 -13.51
CA ASN A 211 17.15 6.76 -12.80
C ASN A 211 16.68 8.22 -12.81
N ASP A 212 16.27 8.71 -13.99
CA ASP A 212 15.77 10.08 -14.15
C ASP A 212 14.43 10.26 -13.43
N LEU A 213 13.52 9.28 -13.51
CA LEU A 213 12.24 9.33 -12.81
C LEU A 213 12.42 9.43 -11.29
N LEU A 214 13.27 8.57 -10.71
CA LEU A 214 13.51 8.53 -9.28
C LEU A 214 14.18 9.82 -8.78
N LYS A 215 15.16 10.36 -9.52
CA LYS A 215 15.78 11.64 -9.20
C LYS A 215 14.79 12.81 -9.33
N ASN A 216 13.96 12.84 -10.36
CA ASN A 216 12.99 13.92 -10.57
C ASN A 216 11.90 13.94 -9.48
N ASN A 217 11.57 12.77 -8.92
CA ASN A 217 10.68 12.64 -7.77
C ASN A 217 11.40 12.76 -6.41
N LYS A 218 12.69 13.16 -6.40
CA LYS A 218 13.51 13.37 -5.20
C LYS A 218 13.66 12.12 -4.32
N VAL A 219 13.63 10.92 -4.91
CA VAL A 219 13.85 9.66 -4.18
C VAL A 219 15.32 9.52 -3.76
N PHE A 220 16.25 9.94 -4.60
CA PHE A 220 17.68 10.02 -4.26
C PHE A 220 18.35 11.29 -4.77
N ASP A 221 19.55 11.56 -4.27
CA ASP A 221 20.34 12.76 -4.53
C ASP A 221 21.14 12.70 -5.84
N VAL A 222 21.75 13.83 -6.21
CA VAL A 222 22.54 13.96 -7.44
C VAL A 222 23.74 13.00 -7.49
N PRO A 223 24.51 12.79 -6.39
CA PRO A 223 25.54 11.76 -6.33
C PRO A 223 25.04 10.36 -6.70
N THR A 224 23.96 9.91 -6.08
CA THR A 224 23.37 8.57 -6.33
C THR A 224 22.91 8.45 -7.79
N TRP A 225 22.25 9.50 -8.31
CA TRP A 225 21.83 9.57 -9.71
C TRP A 225 23.00 9.40 -10.68
N ARG A 226 24.13 10.09 -10.44
CA ARG A 226 25.33 9.97 -11.28
C ARG A 226 25.96 8.59 -11.19
N GLN A 227 25.93 7.97 -10.01
CA GLN A 227 26.46 6.63 -9.81
C GLN A 227 25.65 5.58 -10.58
N ILE A 228 24.32 5.62 -10.47
CA ILE A 228 23.43 4.74 -11.24
C ILE A 228 23.58 4.97 -12.75
N GLN A 229 23.78 6.22 -13.19
CA GLN A 229 24.07 6.53 -14.59
C GLN A 229 25.39 5.91 -15.07
N ARG A 230 26.43 5.91 -14.22
CA ARG A 230 27.69 5.23 -14.51
C ARG A 230 27.47 3.72 -14.66
N PHE A 231 26.70 3.10 -13.77
CA PHE A 231 26.37 1.68 -13.86
C PHE A 231 25.60 1.33 -15.14
N GLY A 232 24.61 2.15 -15.51
CA GLY A 232 23.91 1.99 -16.79
C GLY A 232 24.84 2.12 -18.00
N THR A 233 25.87 2.95 -17.92
CA THR A 233 26.89 3.09 -18.96
C THR A 233 27.74 1.82 -19.08
N ILE A 234 28.22 1.28 -17.96
CA ILE A 234 29.00 0.03 -17.93
C ILE A 234 28.17 -1.15 -18.44
N ARG A 235 26.91 -1.27 -18.01
CA ARG A 235 25.97 -2.27 -18.53
C ARG A 235 25.81 -2.15 -20.05
N ASN A 236 25.66 -0.93 -20.56
CA ASN A 236 25.51 -0.71 -22.00
C ASN A 236 26.77 -1.09 -22.78
N LEU A 237 27.97 -0.97 -22.19
CA LEU A 237 29.22 -1.47 -22.78
C LEU A 237 29.24 -3.01 -22.83
N CYS A 238 28.65 -3.67 -21.84
CA CYS A 238 28.56 -5.13 -21.81
C CYS A 238 27.62 -5.68 -22.90
N ASP A 239 26.52 -4.99 -23.17
CA ASP A 239 25.46 -5.48 -24.06
C ASP A 239 25.57 -4.99 -25.52
N ARG A 240 26.37 -3.96 -25.80
CA ARG A 240 26.48 -3.36 -27.15
C ARG A 240 27.86 -3.61 -27.75
N ASN A 241 27.89 -4.28 -28.89
CA ASN A 241 29.12 -4.55 -29.64
C ASN A 241 29.56 -3.31 -30.48
N LYS A 242 30.06 -2.26 -29.82
CA LYS A 242 30.57 -1.02 -30.46
C LYS A 242 32.10 -0.90 -30.40
N GLY A 243 32.81 -2.03 -30.33
CA GLY A 243 34.28 -2.10 -30.46
C GLY A 243 35.10 -1.83 -29.19
N ALA A 244 34.47 -1.40 -28.09
CA ALA A 244 35.10 -1.32 -26.77
C ALA A 244 34.63 -2.49 -25.91
N GLU A 245 35.57 -3.24 -25.33
CA GLU A 245 35.29 -4.27 -24.32
C GLU A 245 35.24 -3.61 -22.93
N PRO A 246 34.27 -3.99 -22.07
CA PRO A 246 34.28 -3.54 -20.69
C PRO A 246 35.49 -4.14 -19.98
N THR A 247 36.22 -3.32 -19.23
CA THR A 247 37.33 -3.83 -18.43
C THR A 247 36.79 -4.65 -17.25
N PRO A 248 37.50 -5.70 -16.79
CA PRO A 248 37.08 -6.46 -15.61
C PRO A 248 36.89 -5.57 -14.37
N GLN A 249 37.70 -4.52 -14.22
CA GLN A 249 37.59 -3.57 -13.12
C GLN A 249 36.29 -2.75 -13.18
N GLU A 250 35.86 -2.31 -14.37
CA GLU A 250 34.58 -1.61 -14.53
C GLU A 250 33.40 -2.52 -14.22
N VAL A 251 33.45 -3.79 -14.63
CA VAL A 251 32.38 -4.76 -14.32
C VAL A 251 32.37 -5.12 -12.84
N GLU A 252 33.52 -5.27 -12.19
CA GLU A 252 33.60 -5.45 -10.75
C GLU A 252 32.98 -4.26 -10.00
N GLU A 253 33.27 -3.03 -10.47
CA GLU A 253 32.65 -1.83 -9.91
C GLU A 253 31.12 -1.84 -10.08
N LEU A 254 30.63 -2.26 -11.25
CA LEU A 254 29.20 -2.41 -11.49
C LEU A 254 28.58 -3.44 -10.52
N VAL A 255 29.13 -4.64 -10.42
CA VAL A 255 28.58 -5.72 -9.57
C VAL A 255 28.58 -5.31 -8.10
N SER A 256 29.72 -4.86 -7.58
CA SER A 256 29.86 -4.40 -6.19
C SER A 256 29.06 -3.12 -5.91
N GLY A 257 28.89 -2.27 -6.92
CA GLY A 257 28.09 -1.06 -6.85
C GLY A 257 26.59 -1.35 -6.79
N VAL A 258 26.09 -2.25 -7.63
CA VAL A 258 24.69 -2.68 -7.64
C VAL A 258 24.33 -3.33 -6.31
N GLU A 259 25.19 -4.17 -5.73
CA GLU A 259 24.96 -4.74 -4.40
C GLU A 259 24.78 -3.65 -3.32
N LYS A 260 25.58 -2.59 -3.36
CA LYS A 260 25.43 -1.48 -2.40
C LYS A 260 24.12 -0.74 -2.63
N VAL A 261 23.76 -0.51 -3.88
CA VAL A 261 22.51 0.15 -4.26
C VAL A 261 21.31 -0.66 -3.78
N THR A 262 21.27 -1.98 -4.04
CA THR A 262 20.16 -2.85 -3.62
C THR A 262 19.98 -2.93 -2.11
N LYS A 263 21.05 -2.66 -1.34
CA LYS A 263 21.05 -2.64 0.13
C LYS A 263 20.79 -1.27 0.76
N SER A 264 20.82 -0.19 -0.02
CA SER A 264 20.75 1.19 0.50
C SER A 264 19.55 2.00 0.02
N ILE A 265 18.93 1.63 -1.10
CA ILE A 265 17.79 2.35 -1.68
C ILE A 265 16.52 1.50 -1.48
N PHE A 266 15.46 2.10 -0.92
CA PHE A 266 14.17 1.44 -0.61
C PHE A 266 12.98 2.20 -1.19
#